data_AF-A0A2V7BUG3-F1
#
_entry.id   AF-A0A2V7BUG3-F1
#
_cell.length_a   1.000
_cell.length_b   1.000
_cell.length_c   1.000
_cell.angle_alpha   90.00
_cell.angle_beta   90.00
_cell.angle_gamma   90.00
#
_symmetry.space_group_name_H-M   'P 1'
#
loop_
_entity.id
_entity.type
_entity.pdbx_description
1 polymer ?
#
loop_
_entity_poly.entity_id
_entity_poly.type
_entity_poly.pdbx_seq_one_letter_code
_entity_poly.pdbx_strand_id
1 'polypeptide(L)'
;MPHPGPLFADPPREPSPLTEMTDIERLAADYAGTGVTLGRHPMALRRASLRRRGVVSARELAGVEDGARVQVAGSVIVRQRPGTAKGFVFLSLEDETGIANVIVTPPIFARHRVALVAEPYLLVTGIAQQQDGVISVRANTVRSLPALGHHVPSHDFG
;
A
#
# COMPACT_ATOMS: atom_id res chain seq x y z
N MET A 1 53.25 34.67 11.73
CA MET A 1 52.25 34.36 12.77
C MET A 1 51.71 35.67 13.33
N PRO A 2 50.40 35.84 13.61
CA PRO A 2 49.16 35.38 12.93
C PRO A 2 48.33 36.62 12.47
N HIS A 3 47.35 36.52 11.55
CA HIS A 3 45.95 36.18 11.83
C HIS A 3 45.25 35.68 10.55
N PRO A 4 44.49 34.57 10.61
CA PRO A 4 43.55 34.20 9.54
C PRO A 4 42.32 35.12 9.61
N GLY A 5 41.93 35.68 8.45
CA GLY A 5 40.72 36.46 8.28
C GLY A 5 39.46 35.66 8.63
N PRO A 6 38.34 36.34 8.93
CA PRO A 6 37.19 35.71 9.56
C PRO A 6 36.64 34.57 8.70
N LEU A 7 36.61 33.41 9.35
CA LEU A 7 35.88 32.22 8.96
C LEU A 7 34.42 32.58 8.66
N PHE A 8 33.90 32.00 7.57
CA PHE A 8 32.50 31.68 7.30
C PHE A 8 31.49 32.45 8.18
N ALA A 9 30.97 33.55 7.66
CA ALA A 9 29.74 34.11 8.19
C ALA A 9 28.62 33.09 7.95
N ASP A 10 28.10 32.50 9.04
CA ASP A 10 26.87 31.73 8.99
C ASP A 10 25.77 32.65 8.43
N PRO A 11 25.09 32.29 7.32
CA PRO A 11 23.91 33.03 6.92
C PRO A 11 22.87 32.96 8.05
N PRO A 12 22.07 34.02 8.26
CA PRO A 12 20.99 33.96 9.23
C PRO A 12 20.13 32.73 8.92
N ARG A 13 20.02 31.84 9.89
CA ARG A 13 19.15 30.66 9.84
C ARG A 13 17.72 31.19 9.94
N GLU A 14 17.17 31.60 8.80
CA GLU A 14 15.73 31.80 8.69
C GLU A 14 15.06 30.50 9.16
N PRO A 15 14.10 30.56 10.09
CA PRO A 15 13.38 29.37 10.50
C PRO A 15 12.73 28.81 9.24
N SER A 16 13.10 27.58 8.89
CA SER A 16 12.52 26.87 7.76
C SER A 16 10.99 26.98 7.87
N PRO A 17 10.27 27.44 6.83
CA PRO A 17 8.81 27.59 6.88
C PRO A 17 8.09 26.23 6.91
N LEU A 18 8.85 25.14 6.96
CA LEU A 18 8.37 23.77 6.96
C LEU A 18 8.04 23.36 8.38
N THR A 19 6.74 23.18 8.65
CA THR A 19 6.22 22.50 9.83
C THR A 19 6.94 21.16 10.04
N GLU A 20 7.29 20.86 11.29
CA GLU A 20 7.94 19.58 11.64
C GLU A 20 7.10 18.40 11.15
N MET A 21 7.73 17.51 10.37
CA MET A 21 7.09 16.33 9.81
C MET A 21 6.51 15.43 10.91
N THR A 22 5.24 15.11 10.78
CA THR A 22 4.56 14.09 11.60
C THR A 22 5.17 12.71 11.33
N ASP A 23 5.04 11.77 12.28
CA ASP A 23 5.47 10.38 12.09
C ASP A 23 4.91 9.72 10.81
N ILE A 24 3.73 10.20 10.38
CA ILE A 24 3.05 9.78 9.15
C ILE A 24 3.76 10.33 7.91
N GLU A 25 4.19 11.59 7.94
CA GLU A 25 4.94 12.22 6.83
C GLU A 25 6.36 11.68 6.73
N ARG A 26 6.99 11.34 7.86
CA ARG A 26 8.29 10.65 7.87
C ARG A 26 8.17 9.25 7.28
N LEU A 27 7.14 8.49 7.65
CA LEU A 27 6.87 7.19 7.04
C LEU A 27 6.61 7.33 5.54
N ALA A 28 5.77 8.28 5.11
CA ALA A 28 5.48 8.51 3.69
C ALA A 28 6.73 8.94 2.87
N ALA A 29 7.63 9.73 3.46
CA ALA A 29 8.89 10.11 2.83
C ALA A 29 9.86 8.91 2.70
N ASP A 30 9.90 8.02 3.70
CA ASP A 30 10.66 6.77 3.63
C ASP A 30 10.11 5.82 2.54
N TYR A 31 8.78 5.83 2.35
CA TYR A 31 8.10 5.08 1.29
C TYR A 31 8.45 5.54 -0.13
N ALA A 32 8.76 6.82 -0.32
CA ALA A 32 9.10 7.39 -1.62
C ALA A 32 10.57 7.14 -2.02
N GLY A 33 11.45 6.83 -1.06
CA GLY A 33 12.91 6.90 -1.26
C GLY A 33 13.67 5.57 -1.33
N THR A 34 13.33 4.55 -0.53
CA THR A 34 14.31 3.46 -0.29
C THR A 34 13.78 2.04 -0.13
N GLY A 35 12.46 1.79 -0.14
CA GLY A 35 11.94 0.42 -0.13
C GLY A 35 12.39 -0.46 1.06
N VAL A 36 12.84 0.15 2.15
CA VAL A 36 13.22 -0.53 3.40
C VAL A 36 12.59 0.23 4.56
N THR A 37 11.63 -0.41 5.24
CA THR A 37 10.98 0.18 6.41
C THR A 37 11.87 -0.04 7.65
N LEU A 38 12.29 1.05 8.30
CA LEU A 38 12.80 1.03 9.68
C LEU A 38 11.64 1.07 10.72
N GLY A 39 10.39 0.84 10.28
CA GLY A 39 9.17 1.01 11.09
C GLY A 39 8.06 0.02 10.77
N ARG A 40 6.94 0.12 11.50
CA ARG A 40 5.78 -0.78 11.40
C ARG A 40 5.11 -0.66 10.03
N HIS A 41 4.76 -1.79 9.40
CA HIS A 41 4.06 -1.83 8.10
C HIS A 41 2.79 -0.95 8.11
N PRO A 42 2.51 -0.08 7.12
CA PRO A 42 1.41 0.88 7.11
C PRO A 42 0.03 0.24 7.30
N MET A 43 -0.17 -0.98 6.76
CA MET A 43 -1.42 -1.71 6.95
C MET A 43 -1.73 -1.99 8.44
N ALA A 44 -0.70 -2.10 9.28
CA ALA A 44 -0.87 -2.29 10.72
C ALA A 44 -1.55 -1.09 11.40
N LEU A 45 -1.36 0.14 10.89
CA LEU A 45 -2.06 1.33 11.38
C LEU A 45 -3.57 1.27 11.11
N ARG A 46 -3.99 0.49 10.10
CA ARG A 46 -5.40 0.35 9.69
C ARG A 46 -6.03 -0.94 10.17
N ARG A 47 -5.24 -1.88 10.72
CA ARG A 47 -5.69 -3.24 11.03
C ARG A 47 -6.97 -3.27 11.84
N ALA A 48 -7.06 -2.47 12.90
CA ALA A 48 -8.25 -2.42 13.74
C ALA A 48 -9.51 -2.00 12.97
N SER A 49 -9.40 -1.01 12.08
CA SER A 49 -10.51 -0.53 11.24
C SER A 49 -10.89 -1.53 10.15
N LEU A 50 -9.88 -2.13 9.49
CA LEU A 50 -10.07 -3.16 8.47
C LEU A 50 -10.75 -4.40 9.04
N ARG A 51 -10.32 -4.87 10.20
CA ARG A 51 -10.93 -6.02 10.89
C ARG A 51 -12.39 -5.77 11.25
N ARG A 52 -12.73 -4.57 11.75
CA ARG A 52 -14.14 -4.19 12.02
C ARG A 52 -15.01 -4.21 10.76
N ARG A 53 -14.42 -4.04 9.59
CA ARG A 53 -15.10 -4.11 8.29
C ARG A 53 -15.13 -5.52 7.70
N GLY A 54 -14.64 -6.53 8.43
CA GLY A 54 -14.58 -7.92 7.95
C GLY A 54 -13.43 -8.20 6.98
N VAL A 55 -12.43 -7.31 6.90
CA VAL A 55 -11.24 -7.51 6.08
C VAL A 55 -10.23 -8.36 6.86
N VAL A 56 -9.92 -9.54 6.32
CA VAL A 56 -8.98 -10.49 6.93
C VAL A 56 -7.55 -10.11 6.59
N SER A 57 -6.62 -10.46 7.47
CA SER A 57 -5.18 -10.40 7.23
C SER A 57 -4.69 -11.51 6.31
N ALA A 58 -3.50 -11.36 5.74
CA ALA A 58 -2.86 -12.41 4.96
C ALA A 58 -2.69 -13.71 5.77
N ARG A 59 -2.36 -13.61 7.06
CA ARG A 59 -2.30 -14.76 7.96
C ARG A 59 -3.67 -15.42 8.18
N GLU A 60 -4.70 -14.62 8.44
CA GLU A 60 -6.07 -15.16 8.64
C GLU A 60 -6.62 -15.79 7.36
N LEU A 61 -6.25 -15.27 6.18
CA LEU A 61 -6.64 -15.82 4.90
C LEU A 61 -6.28 -17.31 4.77
N ALA A 62 -5.13 -17.74 5.31
CA ALA A 62 -4.71 -19.15 5.25
C ALA A 62 -5.67 -20.13 5.95
N GLY A 63 -6.49 -19.64 6.90
CA GLY A 63 -7.51 -20.44 7.58
C GLY A 63 -8.92 -20.32 6.97
N VAL A 64 -9.09 -19.56 5.89
CA VAL A 64 -10.39 -19.37 5.23
C VAL A 64 -10.75 -20.60 4.39
N GLU A 65 -11.98 -21.09 4.56
CA GLU A 65 -12.52 -22.21 3.79
C GLU A 65 -12.53 -21.92 2.28
N ASP A 66 -12.24 -22.94 1.48
CA ASP A 66 -12.32 -22.84 0.02
C ASP A 66 -13.74 -22.47 -0.43
N GLY A 67 -13.85 -21.57 -1.41
CA GLY A 67 -15.13 -21.06 -1.89
C GLY A 67 -15.79 -19.99 -1.01
N ALA A 68 -15.24 -19.69 0.17
CA ALA A 68 -15.80 -18.65 1.04
C ALA A 68 -15.62 -17.25 0.44
N ARG A 69 -16.59 -16.38 0.71
CA ARG A 69 -16.49 -14.96 0.36
C ARG A 69 -15.59 -14.24 1.37
N VAL A 70 -14.59 -13.53 0.87
CA VAL A 70 -13.55 -12.90 1.70
C VAL A 70 -13.24 -11.48 1.21
N GLN A 71 -12.78 -10.63 2.13
CA GLN A 71 -12.18 -9.33 1.83
C GLN A 71 -10.74 -9.30 2.34
N VAL A 72 -9.81 -8.92 1.46
CA VAL A 72 -8.40 -8.70 1.79
C VAL A 72 -7.98 -7.30 1.39
N ALA A 73 -7.03 -6.73 2.10
CA ALA A 73 -6.45 -5.44 1.75
C ALA A 73 -4.96 -5.41 2.04
N GLY A 74 -4.20 -4.71 1.20
CA GLY A 74 -2.75 -4.63 1.34
C GLY A 74 -2.10 -3.67 0.35
N SER A 75 -0.79 -3.47 0.53
CA SER A 75 0.06 -2.79 -0.44
C SER A 75 0.32 -3.71 -1.62
N VAL A 76 0.24 -3.21 -2.86
CA VAL A 76 0.48 -4.03 -4.04
C VAL A 76 1.98 -4.12 -4.30
N ILE A 77 2.57 -5.28 -4.00
CA ILE A 77 4.01 -5.53 -4.19
C ILE A 77 4.32 -6.17 -5.56
N VAL A 78 3.37 -6.86 -6.17
CA VAL A 78 3.54 -7.52 -7.47
C VAL A 78 2.28 -7.34 -8.33
N ARG A 79 2.49 -7.06 -9.62
CA ARG A 79 1.47 -7.10 -10.68
C ARG A 79 2.02 -7.90 -11.85
N GLN A 80 1.43 -9.05 -12.13
CA GLN A 80 1.86 -9.91 -13.23
C GLN A 80 0.72 -10.16 -14.20
N ARG A 81 1.03 -10.05 -15.49
CA ARG A 81 0.12 -10.39 -16.58
C ARG A 81 0.88 -11.22 -17.62
N PRO A 82 1.10 -12.52 -17.35
CA PRO A 82 1.82 -13.39 -18.28
C PRO A 82 1.11 -13.43 -19.64
N GLY A 83 1.88 -13.38 -20.74
CA GLY A 83 1.32 -13.42 -22.09
C GLY A 83 0.50 -14.68 -22.38
N THR A 84 0.82 -15.78 -21.69
CA THR A 84 0.14 -17.09 -21.81
C THR A 84 -1.12 -17.21 -20.96
N ALA A 85 -1.36 -16.31 -20.01
CA ALA A 85 -2.45 -16.43 -19.03
C ALA A 85 -3.81 -15.95 -19.56
N LYS A 86 -4.03 -15.91 -20.89
CA LYS A 86 -5.29 -15.51 -21.53
C LYS A 86 -5.89 -14.21 -20.97
N GLY A 87 -5.03 -13.26 -20.60
CA GLY A 87 -5.41 -11.95 -20.07
C GLY A 87 -5.68 -11.88 -18.56
N PHE A 88 -5.50 -12.97 -17.81
CA PHE A 88 -5.54 -12.95 -16.35
C PHE A 88 -4.42 -12.08 -15.77
N VAL A 89 -4.70 -11.47 -14.62
CA VAL A 89 -3.73 -10.68 -13.85
C VAL A 89 -3.60 -11.29 -12.46
N PHE A 90 -2.36 -11.40 -11.99
CA PHE A 90 -2.02 -11.88 -10.66
C PHE A 90 -1.47 -10.71 -9.85
N LEU A 91 -1.96 -10.55 -8.64
CA LEU A 91 -1.47 -9.55 -7.69
C LEU A 91 -1.00 -10.24 -6.42
N SER A 92 0.03 -9.67 -5.80
CA SER A 92 0.39 -9.98 -4.43
C SER A 92 0.17 -8.72 -3.58
N LEU A 93 -0.66 -8.85 -2.56
CA LEU A 93 -0.97 -7.80 -1.60
C LEU A 93 -0.24 -8.10 -0.30
N GLU A 94 0.57 -7.16 0.17
CA GLU A 94 1.30 -7.28 1.43
C GLU A 94 0.59 -6.54 2.56
N ASP A 95 0.50 -7.20 3.71
CA ASP A 95 0.15 -6.58 4.97
C ASP A 95 1.18 -6.94 6.05
N GLU A 96 0.98 -6.46 7.28
CA GLU A 96 1.92 -6.70 8.38
C GLU A 96 2.02 -8.17 8.83
N THR A 97 1.21 -9.06 8.27
CA THR A 97 1.14 -10.48 8.60
C THR A 97 1.63 -11.38 7.48
N GLY A 98 1.84 -10.84 6.27
CA GLY A 98 2.36 -11.58 5.12
C GLY A 98 1.73 -11.15 3.79
N ILE A 99 1.67 -12.09 2.85
CA ILE A 99 1.26 -11.84 1.46
C ILE A 99 -0.06 -12.58 1.18
N ALA A 100 -1.04 -11.85 0.65
CA ALA A 100 -2.28 -12.39 0.09
C ALA A 100 -2.22 -12.35 -1.44
N ASN A 101 -2.39 -13.50 -2.09
CA ASN A 101 -2.41 -13.61 -3.54
C ASN A 101 -3.82 -13.39 -4.10
N VAL A 102 -3.93 -12.63 -5.18
CA VAL A 102 -5.20 -12.29 -5.82
C VAL A 102 -5.15 -12.61 -7.30
N ILE A 103 -6.18 -13.30 -7.79
CA ILE A 103 -6.37 -13.64 -9.19
C ILE A 103 -7.48 -12.76 -9.75
N VAL A 104 -7.17 -12.03 -10.81
CA VAL A 104 -8.09 -11.11 -11.48
C VAL A 104 -8.36 -11.62 -12.89
N THR A 105 -9.63 -11.89 -13.17
CA THR A 105 -10.08 -12.33 -14.50
C THR A 105 -10.10 -11.16 -15.49
N PRO A 106 -10.01 -11.40 -16.80
CA PRO A 106 -10.03 -10.33 -17.80
C PRO A 106 -11.23 -9.36 -17.68
N PRO A 107 -12.47 -9.82 -17.44
CA PRO A 107 -13.61 -8.90 -17.26
C PRO A 107 -13.47 -7.99 -16.03
N ILE A 108 -12.95 -8.54 -14.92
CA ILE A 108 -12.74 -7.77 -13.69
C ILE A 108 -11.59 -6.78 -13.87
N PHE A 109 -10.53 -7.19 -14.58
CA PHE A 109 -9.43 -6.29 -14.92
C PHE A 109 -9.92 -5.10 -15.76
N ALA A 110 -10.70 -5.36 -16.81
CA ALA A 110 -11.26 -4.31 -17.66
C ALA A 110 -12.13 -3.33 -16.85
N ARG A 111 -12.98 -3.86 -15.95
CA ARG A 111 -13.88 -3.06 -15.11
C ARG A 111 -13.15 -2.20 -14.07
N HIS A 112 -12.06 -2.71 -13.50
CA HIS A 112 -11.35 -2.07 -12.38
C HIS A 112 -9.93 -1.61 -12.77
N ARG A 113 -9.69 -1.37 -14.07
CA ARG A 113 -8.35 -1.12 -14.62
C ARG A 113 -7.59 -0.01 -13.89
N VAL A 114 -8.25 1.11 -13.60
CA VAL A 114 -7.62 2.26 -12.92
C VAL A 114 -7.07 1.82 -11.57
N ALA A 115 -7.92 1.20 -10.73
CA ALA A 115 -7.50 0.73 -9.42
C ALA A 115 -6.35 -0.28 -9.51
N LEU A 116 -6.48 -1.27 -10.39
CA LEU A 116 -5.52 -2.36 -10.53
C LEU A 116 -4.13 -1.89 -11.02
N VAL A 117 -4.09 -0.87 -11.88
CA VAL A 117 -2.85 -0.39 -12.49
C VAL A 117 -2.18 0.70 -11.67
N ALA A 118 -2.95 1.66 -11.14
CA ALA A 118 -2.38 2.89 -10.57
C ALA A 118 -2.25 2.87 -9.04
N GLU A 119 -3.10 2.11 -8.34
CA GLU A 119 -3.25 2.30 -6.89
C GLU A 119 -2.26 1.45 -6.10
N PRO A 120 -1.48 2.05 -5.18
CA PRO A 120 -0.49 1.34 -4.38
C PRO A 120 -1.11 0.47 -3.28
N TYR A 121 -2.35 0.74 -2.89
CA TYR A 121 -3.08 -0.03 -1.89
C TYR A 121 -4.47 -0.40 -2.41
N LEU A 122 -4.84 -1.66 -2.23
CA LEU A 122 -6.10 -2.19 -2.72
C LEU A 122 -6.91 -2.83 -1.60
N LEU A 123 -8.23 -2.71 -1.74
CA LEU A 123 -9.21 -3.56 -1.07
C LEU A 123 -9.86 -4.45 -2.12
N VAL A 124 -9.72 -5.75 -1.94
CA VAL A 124 -10.26 -6.77 -2.84
C VAL A 124 -11.34 -7.55 -2.11
N THR A 125 -12.50 -7.65 -2.73
CA THR A 125 -13.56 -8.59 -2.33
C THR A 125 -13.64 -9.69 -3.38
N GLY A 126 -13.66 -10.93 -2.92
CA GLY A 126 -13.62 -12.08 -3.82
C GLY A 126 -14.00 -13.37 -3.14
N ILE A 127 -13.66 -14.46 -3.82
CA ILE A 127 -13.86 -15.83 -3.36
C ILE A 127 -12.50 -16.45 -3.07
N ALA A 128 -12.32 -17.02 -1.89
CA ALA A 128 -11.13 -17.80 -1.56
C ALA A 128 -11.05 -19.02 -2.47
N GLN A 129 -9.86 -19.29 -3.01
CA GLN A 129 -9.56 -20.46 -3.83
C GLN A 129 -8.33 -21.13 -3.25
N GLN A 130 -8.47 -22.39 -2.85
CA GLN A 130 -7.35 -23.23 -2.45
C GLN A 130 -6.99 -24.19 -3.59
N GLN A 131 -5.75 -24.11 -4.06
CA GLN A 131 -5.25 -24.99 -5.11
C GLN A 131 -3.81 -25.40 -4.77
N ASP A 132 -3.54 -26.71 -4.77
CA ASP A 132 -2.21 -27.28 -4.50
C ASP A 132 -1.56 -26.75 -3.21
N GLY A 133 -2.37 -26.52 -2.17
CA GLY A 133 -1.92 -25.99 -0.87
C GLY A 133 -1.67 -24.47 -0.84
N VAL A 134 -1.94 -23.76 -1.93
CA VAL A 134 -1.84 -22.30 -2.01
C VAL A 134 -3.23 -21.69 -1.98
N ILE A 135 -3.45 -20.75 -1.06
CA ILE A 135 -4.67 -19.94 -1.03
C ILE A 135 -4.50 -18.66 -1.85
N SER A 136 -5.53 -18.34 -2.63
CA SER A 136 -5.65 -17.08 -3.38
C SER A 136 -7.07 -16.55 -3.30
N VAL A 137 -7.26 -15.28 -3.65
CA VAL A 137 -8.59 -14.66 -3.75
C VAL A 137 -8.90 -14.38 -5.21
N ARG A 138 -9.93 -15.03 -5.75
CA ARG A 138 -10.48 -14.66 -7.06
C ARG A 138 -11.29 -13.38 -6.91
N ALA A 139 -10.81 -12.29 -7.49
CA ALA A 139 -11.39 -10.97 -7.32
C ALA A 139 -12.76 -10.84 -8.00
N ASN A 140 -13.73 -10.30 -7.28
CA ASN A 140 -15.04 -9.89 -7.81
C ASN A 140 -15.18 -8.37 -7.85
N THR A 141 -14.56 -7.65 -6.90
CA THR A 141 -14.57 -6.19 -6.84
C THR A 141 -13.25 -5.72 -6.28
N VAL A 142 -12.70 -4.67 -6.90
CA VAL A 142 -11.44 -4.04 -6.49
C VAL A 142 -11.68 -2.56 -6.28
N ARG A 143 -11.20 -2.04 -5.16
CA ARG A 143 -11.27 -0.61 -4.81
C ARG A 143 -9.90 -0.12 -4.40
N SER A 144 -9.61 1.14 -4.72
CA SER A 144 -8.48 1.82 -4.10
C SER A 144 -8.70 1.90 -2.61
N LEU A 145 -7.60 1.76 -1.87
CA LEU A 145 -7.59 1.97 -0.45
C LEU A 145 -6.73 3.23 -0.24
N PRO A 146 -7.29 4.38 0.17
CA PRO A 146 -6.53 5.63 0.25
C PRO A 146 -5.26 5.45 1.07
N ALA A 147 -4.14 6.01 0.58
CA ALA A 147 -2.89 6.00 1.32
C ALA A 147 -3.08 6.65 2.70
N LEU A 148 -2.29 6.19 3.67
CA LEU A 148 -2.27 6.80 5.00
C LEU A 148 -1.53 8.13 4.87
N GLY A 149 -2.28 9.22 4.92
CA GLY A 149 -1.77 10.57 4.70
C GLY A 149 -2.07 11.08 3.30
N HIS A 150 -3.17 11.82 3.18
CA HIS A 150 -3.26 13.09 2.45
C HIS A 150 -4.56 13.75 2.91
N HIS A 151 -4.46 14.58 3.94
CA HIS A 151 -5.32 15.74 4.11
C HIS A 151 -4.41 16.92 4.47
N VAL A 152 -3.53 17.29 3.54
CA VAL A 152 -3.03 18.67 3.52
C VAL A 152 -4.19 19.46 2.92
N PRO A 153 -4.91 20.32 3.67
CA PRO A 153 -5.78 21.28 3.01
C PRO A 153 -4.91 22.06 2.04
N SER A 154 -5.22 21.95 0.74
CA SER A 154 -4.68 22.87 -0.27
C SER A 154 -5.04 24.26 0.22
N HIS A 155 -4.05 25.01 0.67
CA HIS A 155 -4.21 26.45 0.80
C HIS A 155 -4.03 26.98 -0.61
N ASP A 156 -5.17 27.19 -1.27
CA ASP A 156 -5.21 27.94 -2.51
C ASP A 156 -4.65 29.35 -2.21
N PHE A 157 -3.50 29.68 -2.75
CA PHE A 157 -2.99 31.05 -2.75
C PHE A 157 -3.73 31.82 -3.85
N GLY A 158 -4.62 32.73 -3.43
CA GLY A 158 -5.16 33.80 -4.29
C GLY A 158 -4.20 34.98 -4.40
#